data_AF-A0AAV4J020-F1
#
_entry.id   AF-A0AAV4J020-F1
#
_cell.length_a   1.000
_cell.length_b   1.000
_cell.length_c   1.000
_cell.angle_alpha   90.00
_cell.angle_beta   90.00
_cell.angle_gamma   90.00
#
_symmetry.space_group_name_H-M   'P 1'
#
loop_
_entity.id
_entity.type
_entity.pdbx_description
1 polymer ?
#
loop_
_entity_poly.entity_id
_entity_poly.type
_entity_poly.pdbx_seq_one_letter_code
_entity_poly.pdbx_strand_id
1 'polypeptide(L)'
;MRPLTRVHVHTLAFQAILTRPDSAWKNSMSAAAKAALTAHRHTCGEHDIDATKARLIMDGSFSLSTKEVEGEVDLSKSQSRVYVNNQRPVSCWEEEKDLPAHICVAPVLVCTKILKTAGGGDNVSSAGLVFQI
;
A
#
# COMPACT_ATOMS: atom_id res chain seq x y z
N MET A 1 9.30 -13.40 23.82
CA MET A 1 8.80 -12.21 23.09
C MET A 1 8.02 -12.68 21.88
N ARG A 2 6.88 -12.06 21.53
CA ARG A 2 6.11 -12.42 20.32
C ARG A 2 6.75 -11.72 19.11
N PRO A 3 7.02 -12.43 17.99
CA PRO A 3 7.60 -11.81 16.81
C PRO A 3 6.61 -10.84 16.16
N LEU A 4 7.13 -9.74 15.60
CA LEU A 4 6.35 -8.83 14.75
C LEU A 4 6.04 -9.54 13.43
N THR A 5 4.75 -9.68 13.08
CA THR A 5 4.30 -10.41 11.89
C THR A 5 3.56 -9.55 10.88
N ARG A 6 3.25 -8.29 11.22
CA ARG A 6 2.51 -7.35 10.38
C ARG A 6 2.91 -5.92 10.64
N VAL A 7 3.10 -5.17 9.56
CA VAL A 7 3.24 -3.71 9.57
C VAL A 7 2.27 -3.13 8.54
N HIS A 8 1.54 -2.08 8.92
CA HIS A 8 0.70 -1.31 8.00
C HIS A 8 1.22 0.12 7.97
N VAL A 9 1.86 0.48 6.87
CA VAL A 9 2.38 1.84 6.62
C VAL A 9 1.34 2.60 5.82
N HIS A 10 0.92 3.74 6.33
CA HIS A 10 -0.04 4.59 5.67
C HIS A 10 0.57 5.97 5.39
N THR A 11 0.51 6.40 4.14
CA THR A 11 0.89 7.74 3.71
C THR A 11 -0.30 8.43 3.06
N LEU A 12 -0.13 9.69 2.66
CA LEU A 12 -1.12 10.37 1.85
C LEU A 12 -1.30 9.69 0.48
N ALA A 13 -0.21 9.21 -0.14
CA ALA A 13 -0.21 8.75 -1.53
C ALA A 13 -0.53 7.26 -1.69
N PHE A 14 -0.19 6.43 -0.70
CA PHE A 14 -0.35 4.98 -0.76
C PHE A 14 -0.52 4.36 0.62
N GLN A 15 -1.08 3.16 0.65
CA GLN A 15 -1.09 2.25 1.79
C GLN A 15 -0.21 1.05 1.47
N ALA A 16 0.60 0.61 2.41
CA ALA A 16 1.45 -0.57 2.26
C ALA A 16 1.25 -1.51 3.46
N ILE A 17 0.94 -2.77 3.16
CA ILE A 17 0.78 -3.82 4.16
C ILE A 17 1.88 -4.85 3.95
N LEU A 18 2.66 -5.09 5.01
CA LEU A 18 3.73 -6.08 5.04
C LEU A 18 3.33 -7.15 6.04
N THR A 19 3.40 -8.41 5.62
CA THR A 19 3.09 -9.57 6.47
C THR A 19 4.16 -10.62 6.34
N ARG A 20 4.51 -11.29 7.43
CA ARG A 20 5.38 -12.46 7.35
C ARG A 20 4.66 -13.60 6.60
N PRO A 21 5.32 -14.29 5.64
CA PRO A 21 4.71 -15.39 4.90
C PRO A 21 4.25 -16.56 5.78
N ASP A 22 4.91 -16.79 6.92
CA ASP A 22 4.60 -17.85 7.89
C ASP A 22 3.55 -17.45 8.95
N SER A 23 2.91 -16.29 8.77
CA SER A 23 1.92 -15.78 9.73
C SER A 23 0.49 -16.16 9.38
N ALA A 24 -0.43 -15.95 10.32
CA ALA A 24 -1.86 -16.19 10.12
C ALA A 24 -2.56 -15.09 9.29
N TRP A 25 -1.85 -14.01 8.93
CA TRP A 25 -2.43 -12.90 8.17
C TRP A 25 -2.75 -13.33 6.74
N LYS A 26 -3.97 -13.03 6.30
CA LYS A 26 -4.46 -13.35 4.95
C LYS A 26 -4.92 -12.08 4.25
N ASN A 27 -5.25 -12.18 2.97
CA ASN A 27 -5.97 -11.13 2.23
C ASN A 27 -5.29 -9.74 2.24
N SER A 28 -3.95 -9.67 2.31
CA SER A 28 -3.19 -8.40 2.36
C SER A 28 -3.53 -7.46 1.20
N MET A 29 -3.85 -8.00 0.03
CA MET A 29 -4.33 -7.23 -1.12
C MET A 29 -5.64 -6.48 -0.82
N SER A 30 -6.65 -7.20 -0.32
CA SER A 30 -7.96 -6.64 0.03
C SER A 30 -7.86 -5.64 1.18
N ALA A 31 -7.02 -5.95 2.17
CA ALA A 31 -6.74 -5.06 3.29
C ALA A 31 -6.12 -3.74 2.83
N ALA A 32 -5.13 -3.77 1.93
CA ALA A 32 -4.49 -2.57 1.40
C ALA A 32 -5.46 -1.72 0.57
N ALA A 33 -6.26 -2.37 -0.30
CA ALA A 33 -7.32 -1.70 -1.05
C ALA A 33 -8.34 -1.03 -0.13
N LYS A 34 -8.82 -1.73 0.89
CA LYS A 34 -9.81 -1.20 1.82
C LYS A 34 -9.26 -0.01 2.60
N ALA A 35 -8.03 -0.09 3.09
CA ALA A 35 -7.37 1.02 3.77
C ALA A 35 -7.28 2.26 2.86
N ALA A 36 -6.89 2.08 1.60
CA ALA A 36 -6.75 3.19 0.64
C ALA A 36 -8.10 3.86 0.31
N LEU A 37 -9.15 3.07 0.10
CA LEU A 37 -10.50 3.59 -0.13
C LEU A 37 -11.09 4.27 1.12
N THR A 38 -10.76 3.76 2.31
CA THR A 38 -11.18 4.37 3.59
C THR A 38 -10.51 5.73 3.79
N ALA A 39 -9.25 5.88 3.37
CA ALA A 39 -8.55 7.16 3.41
C ALA A 39 -9.32 8.23 2.63
N HIS A 40 -9.75 7.92 1.40
CA HIS A 40 -10.55 8.84 0.57
C HIS A 40 -11.87 9.19 1.25
N ARG A 41 -12.67 8.18 1.64
CA ARG A 41 -14.00 8.36 2.23
C ARG A 41 -13.95 9.19 3.51
N HIS A 42 -13.01 8.89 4.40
CA HIS A 42 -12.83 9.64 5.65
C HIS A 42 -12.44 11.09 5.37
N THR A 43 -11.53 11.31 4.42
CA THR A 43 -11.00 12.65 4.14
C THR A 43 -11.97 13.54 3.38
N CYS A 44 -12.74 12.98 2.44
CA CYS A 44 -13.84 13.66 1.76
C CYS A 44 -15.11 13.77 2.62
N GLY A 45 -15.24 12.96 3.67
CA GLY A 45 -16.46 12.93 4.49
C GLY A 45 -17.65 12.29 3.79
N GLU A 46 -17.39 11.34 2.89
CA GLU A 46 -18.41 10.69 2.05
C GLU A 46 -18.41 9.18 2.25
N HIS A 47 -19.58 8.58 2.04
CA HIS A 47 -19.71 7.13 2.16
C HIS A 47 -19.09 6.39 0.96
N ASP A 48 -19.17 6.99 -0.22
CA ASP A 48 -18.70 6.43 -1.49
C ASP A 48 -17.51 7.22 -2.05
N ILE A 49 -16.91 6.71 -3.13
CA ILE A 49 -15.79 7.36 -3.79
C ILE A 49 -16.33 8.32 -4.85
N ASP A 50 -16.12 9.61 -4.68
CA ASP A 50 -16.37 10.61 -5.70
C ASP A 50 -15.10 10.84 -6.52
N ALA A 51 -15.06 10.27 -7.73
CA ALA A 51 -13.93 10.39 -8.64
C ALA A 51 -13.64 11.85 -9.04
N THR A 52 -14.62 12.75 -8.98
CA THR A 52 -14.41 14.18 -9.28
C THR A 52 -13.62 14.89 -8.17
N LYS A 53 -13.57 14.30 -6.98
CA LYS A 53 -12.82 14.77 -5.81
C LYS A 53 -11.57 13.92 -5.55
N ALA A 54 -11.23 13.00 -6.46
CA ALA A 54 -10.08 12.12 -6.30
C ALA A 54 -8.90 12.58 -7.17
N ARG A 55 -7.69 12.52 -6.59
CA ARG A 55 -6.44 12.68 -7.33
C ARG A 55 -5.46 11.57 -6.95
N LEU A 56 -4.90 10.91 -7.96
CA LEU A 56 -3.73 10.05 -7.78
C LEU A 56 -2.48 10.93 -7.74
N ILE A 57 -1.72 10.80 -6.65
CA ILE A 57 -0.44 11.51 -6.45
C ILE A 57 0.74 10.55 -6.32
N MET A 58 0.49 9.24 -6.28
CA MET A 58 1.54 8.23 -6.38
C MET A 58 2.04 8.19 -7.81
N ASP A 59 3.36 8.10 -7.98
CA ASP A 59 3.97 7.94 -9.30
C ASP A 59 3.48 6.66 -9.98
N GLY A 60 3.45 6.65 -11.32
CA GLY A 60 2.97 5.51 -12.10
C GLY A 60 3.83 4.24 -11.98
N SER A 61 4.95 4.30 -11.24
CA SER A 61 5.80 3.14 -10.96
C SER A 61 6.76 3.40 -9.80
N PHE A 62 7.25 2.34 -9.18
CA PHE A 62 8.24 2.39 -8.10
C PHE A 62 9.25 1.24 -8.20
N SER A 63 10.42 1.40 -7.58
CA SER A 63 11.47 0.36 -7.55
C SER A 63 11.33 -0.53 -6.31
N LEU A 64 11.63 -1.82 -6.46
CA LEU A 64 11.73 -2.76 -5.35
C LEU A 64 13.14 -2.78 -4.74
N SER A 65 13.25 -3.18 -3.47
CA SER A 65 14.55 -3.31 -2.78
C SER A 65 15.39 -4.48 -3.30
N THR A 66 14.74 -5.56 -3.79
CA THR A 66 15.45 -6.73 -4.33
C THR A 66 16.10 -6.42 -5.69
N LYS A 67 17.31 -5.83 -5.66
CA LYS A 67 18.51 -6.19 -6.43
C LYS A 67 19.58 -5.10 -6.24
N GLU A 68 20.47 -5.31 -5.27
CA GLU A 68 21.81 -4.72 -5.35
C GLU A 68 22.54 -5.46 -6.48
N VAL A 69 22.90 -4.76 -7.55
CA VAL A 69 23.88 -5.28 -8.51
C VAL A 69 25.24 -4.92 -7.95
N GLU A 70 25.99 -5.91 -7.47
CA GLU A 70 27.42 -5.75 -7.24
C GLU A 70 28.11 -5.64 -8.61
N GLY A 71 28.60 -4.44 -8.98
CA GLY A 71 29.33 -4.20 -10.23
C GLY A 71 29.00 -2.89 -10.95
N GLU A 72 29.63 -2.66 -12.11
CA GLU A 72 29.43 -1.49 -12.96
C GLU A 72 27.96 -1.40 -13.41
N VAL A 73 27.28 -0.32 -13.00
CA VAL A 73 25.83 -0.17 -13.11
C VAL A 73 25.45 0.16 -14.56
N ASP A 74 25.06 -0.87 -15.31
CA ASP A 74 24.16 -0.68 -16.45
C ASP A 74 22.77 -0.31 -15.89
N LEU A 75 22.50 1.00 -15.81
CA LEU A 75 21.21 1.57 -15.39
C LEU A 75 20.01 1.02 -16.18
N SER A 76 20.24 0.30 -17.30
CA SER A 76 19.20 -0.32 -18.11
C SER A 76 18.77 -1.73 -17.66
N LYS A 77 19.49 -2.39 -16.73
CA LYS A 77 19.31 -3.84 -16.50
C LYS A 77 18.92 -4.34 -15.12
N SER A 78 18.81 -3.51 -14.07
CA SER A 78 18.46 -4.06 -12.76
C SER A 78 17.86 -3.07 -11.77
N GLN A 79 16.61 -2.68 -12.02
CA GLN A 79 15.67 -2.40 -10.94
C GLN A 79 14.36 -3.09 -11.32
N SER A 80 13.90 -4.05 -10.52
CA SER A 80 12.54 -4.58 -10.68
C SER A 80 11.58 -3.44 -10.40
N ARG A 81 11.18 -2.73 -11.46
CA ARG A 81 10.26 -1.59 -11.39
C ARG A 81 8.85 -2.10 -11.53
N VAL A 82 8.00 -1.79 -10.55
CA VAL A 82 6.58 -2.12 -10.55
C VAL A 82 5.81 -0.94 -11.13
N TYR A 83 5.02 -1.18 -12.16
CA TYR A 83 4.12 -0.18 -12.75
C TYR A 83 2.73 -0.30 -12.15
N VAL A 84 2.11 0.83 -11.84
CA VAL A 84 0.74 0.90 -11.31
C VAL A 84 -0.23 0.61 -12.47
N ASN A 85 -1.05 -0.43 -12.32
CA ASN A 85 -2.07 -0.81 -13.30
C ASN A 85 -3.46 -0.39 -12.79
N ASN A 86 -4.15 0.51 -13.50
CA ASN A 86 -5.47 0.98 -13.08
C ASN A 86 -6.55 -0.12 -13.02
N GLN A 87 -6.41 -1.21 -13.77
CA GLN A 87 -7.31 -2.36 -13.75
C GLN A 87 -6.98 -3.34 -12.60
N ARG A 88 -5.76 -3.26 -12.07
CA ARG A 88 -5.29 -4.04 -10.92
C ARG A 88 -4.41 -3.15 -10.03
N PRO A 89 -5.02 -2.21 -9.28
CA PRO A 89 -4.29 -1.10 -8.65
C PRO A 89 -3.47 -1.51 -7.44
N VAL A 90 -3.71 -2.70 -6.87
CA VAL A 90 -2.90 -3.22 -5.76
C VAL A 90 -1.79 -4.09 -6.30
N SER A 91 -0.55 -3.66 -6.08
CA SER A 91 0.66 -4.41 -6.44
C SER A 91 1.15 -5.19 -5.24
N CYS A 92 1.31 -6.51 -5.37
CA CYS A 92 1.86 -7.36 -4.31
C CYS A 92 3.06 -8.15 -4.82
N TRP A 93 4.03 -8.39 -3.94
CA TRP A 93 5.23 -9.17 -4.21
C TRP A 93 5.81 -9.76 -2.92
N GLU A 94 6.77 -10.67 -3.06
CA GLU A 94 7.54 -11.22 -1.95
C GLU A 94 8.93 -10.57 -1.93
N GLU A 95 9.38 -10.12 -0.76
CA GLU A 95 10.78 -9.83 -0.48
C GLU A 95 11.36 -11.00 0.30
N GLU A 96 12.42 -11.62 -0.19
CA GLU A 96 12.99 -12.85 0.40
C GLU A 96 14.31 -12.62 1.17
N LYS A 97 14.96 -11.47 1.00
CA LYS A 97 16.28 -11.16 1.62
C LYS A 97 16.11 -10.69 3.07
N ASP A 98 16.95 -11.21 3.97
CA ASP A 98 17.08 -10.92 5.40
C ASP A 98 15.83 -11.18 6.27
N LEU A 99 14.67 -10.64 5.90
CA LEU A 99 13.41 -10.82 6.61
C LEU A 99 12.26 -11.02 5.59
N PRO A 100 11.86 -12.29 5.33
CA PRO A 100 10.82 -12.59 4.35
C PRO A 100 9.50 -11.86 4.64
N ALA A 101 8.98 -11.19 3.62
CA ALA A 101 7.76 -10.41 3.73
C ALA A 101 6.92 -10.47 2.44
N HIS A 102 5.64 -10.78 2.61
CA HIS A 102 4.62 -10.53 1.59
C HIS A 102 4.18 -9.07 1.71
N ILE A 103 4.37 -8.30 0.64
CA ILE A 103 4.09 -6.86 0.60
C ILE A 103 2.97 -6.59 -0.39
N CYS A 104 1.98 -5.80 0.01
CA CYS A 104 0.94 -5.27 -0.88
C CYS A 104 0.86 -3.75 -0.74
N VAL A 105 0.92 -3.04 -1.87
CA VAL A 105 0.82 -1.58 -1.95
C VAL A 105 -0.40 -1.18 -2.78
N ALA A 106 -1.21 -0.29 -2.22
CA ALA A 106 -2.38 0.29 -2.88
C ALA A 106 -2.25 1.81 -2.96
N PRO A 107 -2.40 2.43 -4.14
CA PRO A 107 -2.44 3.88 -4.28
C PRO A 107 -3.71 4.44 -3.61
N VAL A 108 -3.59 5.59 -2.98
CA VAL A 108 -4.71 6.32 -2.39
C VAL A 108 -5.29 7.28 -3.42
N LEU A 109 -6.61 7.26 -3.57
CA LEU A 109 -7.36 8.31 -4.25
C LEU A 109 -7.44 9.52 -3.31
N VAL A 110 -6.48 10.44 -3.38
CA VAL A 110 -6.41 11.55 -2.43
C VAL A 110 -7.58 12.51 -2.65
N CYS A 111 -8.28 12.85 -1.57
CA CYS A 111 -9.37 13.81 -1.63
C CYS A 111 -8.86 15.22 -1.94
N THR A 112 -9.41 15.87 -2.95
CA THR A 112 -9.09 17.25 -3.33
C THR A 112 -10.00 18.28 -2.66
N LYS A 113 -11.13 17.85 -2.11
CA LYS A 113 -12.09 18.69 -1.35
C LYS A 113 -12.23 18.13 0.08
N ILE A 114 -11.23 18.42 0.89
CA ILE A 114 -11.05 17.81 2.22
C ILE A 114 -12.08 18.36 3.21
N LEU A 115 -12.80 17.45 3.89
CA LEU A 115 -13.64 17.78 5.04
C LEU A 115 -12.85 17.70 6.35
N LYS A 116 -12.09 16.61 6.54
CA LYS A 116 -11.32 16.35 7.77
C LYS A 116 -10.17 15.38 7.52
N THR A 117 -9.10 15.47 8.30
CA THR A 117 -7.96 14.51 8.24
C THR A 117 -7.64 13.90 9.60
N ALA A 118 -8.00 14.57 10.70
CA ALA A 118 -7.87 14.06 12.05
C ALA A 118 -8.54 12.68 12.19
N GLY A 119 -7.85 11.74 12.85
CA GLY A 119 -8.29 10.35 12.99
C GLY A 119 -8.20 9.51 11.69
N GLY A 120 -7.66 10.05 10.59
CA GLY A 120 -7.53 9.31 9.34
C GLY A 120 -6.67 8.05 9.47
N GLY A 121 -5.55 8.14 10.18
CA GLY A 121 -4.66 7.01 10.48
C GLY A 121 -5.35 5.85 11.20
N ASP A 122 -6.17 6.18 12.20
CA ASP A 122 -6.92 5.18 12.97
C ASP A 122 -7.98 4.49 12.10
N ASN A 123 -8.68 5.26 11.26
CA ASN A 123 -9.70 4.74 10.34
C ASN A 123 -9.10 3.80 9.29
N VAL A 124 -7.98 4.18 8.65
CA VAL A 124 -7.33 3.31 7.66
C VAL A 124 -6.74 2.06 8.29
N SER A 125 -6.17 2.18 9.50
CA SER A 125 -5.57 1.05 10.20
C SER A 125 -6.62 0.04 10.66
N SER A 126 -7.73 0.51 11.22
CA SER A 126 -8.87 -0.33 11.59
C SER A 126 -9.49 -1.01 10.37
N ALA A 127 -9.73 -0.25 9.29
CA ALA A 127 -10.32 -0.79 8.07
C ALA A 127 -9.43 -1.83 7.38
N GLY A 128 -8.12 -1.61 7.35
CA GLY A 128 -7.17 -2.60 6.83
C GLY A 128 -7.13 -3.87 7.70
N LEU A 129 -7.23 -3.74 9.03
CA LEU A 129 -7.17 -4.87 9.95
C LEU A 129 -8.36 -5.83 9.79
N VAL A 130 -9.58 -5.30 9.62
CA VAL A 130 -10.82 -6.10 9.51
C VAL A 130 -10.78 -7.08 8.33
N PHE A 131 -10.11 -6.71 7.25
CA PHE A 131 -10.04 -7.53 6.03
C PHE A 131 -8.84 -8.50 6.02
N GLN A 132 -8.01 -8.52 7.06
CA GLN A 132 -6.73 -9.24 7.06
C GLN A 132 -6.73 -10.56 7.84
N ILE A 133 -7.91 -10.93 8.35
CA ILE A 133 -8.21 -12.14 9.12
C ILE A 133 -9.11 -13.08 8.33
#